data_AF-A0A1H9M7K6-F1
#
_entry.id   AF-A0A1H9M7K6-F1
#
_cell.length_a   1.000
_cell.length_b   1.000
_cell.length_c   1.000
_cell.angle_alpha   90.00
_cell.angle_beta   90.00
_cell.angle_gamma   90.00
#
_symmetry.space_group_name_H-M   'P 1'
#
loop_
_entity.id
_entity.type
_entity.pdbx_description
1 polymer ?
#
loop_
_entity_poly.entity_id
_entity_poly.type
_entity_poly.pdbx_seq_one_letter_code
_entity_poly.pdbx_strand_id
1 'polypeptide(L)'
;MHQRRKKGTRLNEQIHLPMSPIKTLFSLSLVLLFITSCDPDPIAPQPSPQPVDPDRVSFQNPVVGQFNTFDVLSFECGQEVPAPSSDLTLTITAVTDEEIEFSEQSSGLTDPYVYTAERVPGNLLISAEERAGSRLFYFYGSDSIRLDAQPVAELNYQDCVFFNGNEKFTGDYVASIPSFELDGRTLSNLKSVSCVPVILDLDGYLLYDSNSLHASITTSGSEFGGVESWFTTIYLLQESGGE
;
A
#
# COMPACT_ATOMS: atom_id res chain seq x y z
N MET A 1 -44.77 -14.63 -51.75
CA MET A 1 -44.72 -15.79 -52.67
C MET A 1 -43.29 -16.02 -53.14
N HIS A 2 -42.53 -16.92 -52.51
CA HIS A 2 -41.65 -17.90 -53.19
C HIS A 2 -40.91 -18.75 -52.14
N GLN A 3 -41.29 -20.02 -52.09
CA GLN A 3 -40.52 -21.10 -51.48
C GLN A 3 -39.21 -21.32 -52.23
N ARG A 4 -38.16 -21.82 -51.55
CA ARG A 4 -37.45 -23.04 -51.99
C ARG A 4 -36.56 -23.64 -50.90
N ARG A 5 -36.85 -24.92 -50.62
CA ARG A 5 -36.06 -25.91 -49.84
C ARG A 5 -34.80 -26.35 -50.59
N LYS A 6 -33.79 -26.83 -49.85
CA LYS A 6 -32.89 -28.01 -50.08
C LYS A 6 -32.11 -28.18 -48.75
N LYS A 7 -32.14 -29.26 -47.93
CA LYS A 7 -32.18 -30.73 -48.01
C LYS A 7 -30.91 -31.40 -48.56
N GLY A 8 -30.24 -32.17 -47.70
CA GLY A 8 -29.27 -33.25 -47.99
C GLY A 8 -27.86 -33.00 -47.44
N THR A 9 -27.07 -33.93 -46.88
CA THR A 9 -27.18 -35.39 -46.68
C THR A 9 -26.07 -35.83 -45.70
N ARG A 10 -26.30 -36.90 -44.91
CA ARG A 10 -25.33 -37.59 -44.02
C ARG A 10 -24.40 -38.54 -44.78
N LEU A 11 -23.20 -38.82 -44.24
CA LEU A 11 -22.36 -40.05 -44.32
C LEU A 11 -21.31 -39.85 -43.20
N ASN A 12 -21.19 -40.56 -42.08
CA ASN A 12 -21.16 -41.97 -41.71
C ASN A 12 -20.05 -42.78 -42.39
N GLU A 13 -18.87 -42.83 -41.77
CA GLU A 13 -17.86 -43.86 -42.03
C GLU A 13 -17.17 -44.23 -40.71
N GLN A 14 -17.52 -45.42 -40.21
CA GLN A 14 -16.81 -46.15 -39.17
C GLN A 14 -15.79 -47.05 -39.87
N ILE A 15 -14.54 -47.06 -39.41
CA ILE A 15 -13.56 -48.08 -39.79
C ILE A 15 -12.96 -48.69 -38.53
N HIS A 16 -13.09 -50.01 -38.45
CA HIS A 16 -12.62 -50.90 -37.40
C HIS A 16 -11.19 -51.41 -37.68
N LEU A 17 -10.33 -51.29 -36.66
CA LEU A 17 -9.25 -52.17 -36.14
C LEU A 17 -8.46 -53.13 -37.07
N PRO A 18 -7.14 -53.26 -36.84
CA PRO A 18 -6.71 -54.44 -36.05
C PRO A 18 -5.66 -54.16 -34.96
N MET A 19 -5.69 -55.03 -33.94
CA MET A 19 -4.80 -55.11 -32.78
C MET A 19 -3.45 -55.81 -33.08
N SER A 20 -2.39 -55.34 -32.41
CA SER A 20 -1.23 -56.08 -31.83
C SER A 20 -0.23 -56.70 -32.83
N PRO A 21 1.11 -56.74 -32.56
CA PRO A 21 1.76 -56.89 -31.26
C PRO A 21 3.03 -56.01 -31.06
N ILE A 22 3.78 -56.28 -29.97
CA ILE A 22 5.19 -55.90 -29.72
C ILE A 22 5.33 -54.62 -28.87
N LYS A 23 5.32 -54.70 -27.54
CA LYS A 23 6.45 -55.10 -26.67
C LYS A 23 7.80 -54.48 -27.06
N THR A 24 7.96 -53.16 -26.97
CA THR A 24 9.26 -52.47 -26.65
C THR A 24 9.10 -50.97 -26.82
N LEU A 25 8.64 -50.24 -25.80
CA LEU A 25 8.91 -48.79 -25.62
C LEU A 25 8.33 -48.27 -24.29
N PHE A 26 8.25 -49.14 -23.28
CA PHE A 26 7.77 -48.78 -21.93
C PHE A 26 8.91 -48.37 -20.98
N SER A 27 10.01 -47.83 -21.52
CA SER A 27 11.22 -47.52 -20.75
C SER A 27 11.83 -46.15 -21.04
N LEU A 28 11.09 -45.22 -21.67
CA LEU A 28 11.57 -43.85 -21.92
C LEU A 28 10.62 -42.74 -21.44
N SER A 29 9.51 -43.09 -20.78
CA SER A 29 8.54 -42.11 -20.29
C SER A 29 8.52 -41.95 -18.76
N LEU A 30 9.39 -42.65 -18.02
CA LEU A 30 9.50 -42.55 -16.56
C LEU A 30 10.68 -41.68 -16.08
N VAL A 31 11.53 -41.20 -17.00
CA VAL A 31 12.71 -40.38 -16.66
C VAL A 31 12.44 -38.86 -16.78
N LEU A 32 11.28 -38.47 -17.33
CA LEU A 32 10.89 -37.05 -17.47
C LEU A 32 10.02 -36.50 -16.32
N LEU A 33 9.88 -37.25 -15.22
CA LEU A 33 9.09 -36.84 -14.04
C LEU A 33 9.94 -36.34 -12.84
N PHE A 34 11.26 -36.14 -13.00
CA PHE A 34 12.17 -35.87 -11.86
C PHE A 34 12.98 -34.57 -11.90
N ILE A 35 12.66 -33.57 -12.74
CA ILE A 35 13.50 -32.35 -12.84
C ILE A 35 12.75 -31.02 -12.79
N THR A 36 11.60 -30.97 -12.13
CA THR A 36 11.05 -29.70 -11.64
C THR A 36 10.61 -29.82 -10.18
N SER A 37 11.49 -30.32 -9.30
CA SER A 37 11.41 -29.87 -7.91
C SER A 37 11.96 -28.45 -7.91
N CYS A 38 11.07 -27.46 -8.02
CA CYS A 38 11.38 -26.18 -7.40
C CYS A 38 11.57 -26.51 -5.93
N ASP A 39 12.82 -26.58 -5.47
CA ASP A 39 13.08 -26.40 -4.05
C ASP A 39 12.37 -25.09 -3.70
N PRO A 40 11.41 -25.09 -2.76
CA PRO A 40 10.81 -23.84 -2.35
C PRO A 40 11.96 -22.95 -1.91
N ASP A 41 12.08 -21.78 -2.54
CA ASP A 41 13.10 -20.81 -2.17
C ASP A 41 13.13 -20.74 -0.65
N PRO A 42 14.31 -20.85 -0.02
CA PRO A 42 14.40 -20.83 1.43
C PRO A 42 13.68 -19.58 1.89
N ILE A 43 12.57 -19.78 2.61
CA ILE A 43 11.76 -18.69 3.15
C ILE A 43 12.74 -17.85 3.94
N ALA A 44 13.03 -16.65 3.44
CA ALA A 44 13.94 -15.74 4.12
C ALA A 44 13.43 -15.61 5.56
N PRO A 45 14.29 -15.81 6.58
CA PRO A 45 13.86 -15.70 7.96
C PRO A 45 13.18 -14.34 8.14
N GLN A 46 11.92 -14.35 8.59
CA GLN A 46 11.21 -13.11 8.86
C GLN A 46 12.05 -12.29 9.85
N PRO A 47 12.29 -10.99 9.58
CA PRO A 47 13.05 -10.15 10.48
C PRO A 47 12.40 -10.22 11.88
N SER A 48 13.25 -10.38 12.90
CA SER A 48 12.77 -10.35 14.28
C SER A 48 12.07 -9.01 14.53
N PRO A 49 10.92 -8.98 15.23
CA PRO A 49 10.21 -7.74 15.52
C PRO A 49 11.18 -6.75 16.16
N GLN A 50 11.31 -5.56 15.59
CA GLN A 50 12.11 -4.51 16.23
C GLN A 50 11.46 -4.14 17.57
N PRO A 51 12.26 -3.86 18.62
CA PRO A 51 11.73 -3.34 19.88
C PRO A 51 10.85 -2.13 19.61
N VAL A 52 9.60 -2.17 20.05
CA VAL A 52 8.67 -1.04 19.92
C VAL A 52 9.07 0.00 20.96
N ASP A 53 9.41 1.20 20.49
CA ASP A 53 9.66 2.36 21.34
C ASP A 53 8.37 2.72 22.09
N PRO A 54 8.35 2.65 23.44
CA PRO A 54 7.12 2.86 24.21
C PRO A 54 6.60 4.30 24.13
N ASP A 55 7.46 5.26 23.78
CA ASP A 55 7.10 6.68 23.68
C ASP A 55 6.51 7.03 22.30
N ARG A 56 6.64 6.14 21.31
CA ARG A 56 6.04 6.32 19.98
C ARG A 56 4.54 6.06 19.99
N VAL A 57 3.84 6.75 19.10
CA VAL A 57 2.42 6.50 18.85
C VAL A 57 2.21 5.03 18.45
N SER A 58 1.39 4.34 19.23
CA SER A 58 0.93 2.98 18.92
C SER A 58 -0.59 2.96 18.69
N PHE A 59 -1.02 2.46 17.54
CA PHE A 59 -2.43 2.23 17.20
C PHE A 59 -3.03 1.04 17.95
N GLN A 60 -2.20 0.04 18.30
CA GLN A 60 -2.66 -1.18 18.98
C GLN A 60 -2.69 -1.02 20.50
N ASN A 61 -1.65 -0.38 21.05
CA ASN A 61 -1.49 -0.14 22.48
C ASN A 61 -1.32 1.36 22.76
N PRO A 62 -2.31 2.19 22.43
CA PRO A 62 -2.21 3.65 22.58
C PRO A 62 -2.09 4.04 24.05
N VAL A 63 -1.18 4.95 24.34
CA VAL A 63 -1.01 5.55 25.67
C VAL A 63 -0.96 7.07 25.52
N VAL A 64 -1.67 7.77 26.40
CA VAL A 64 -1.64 9.24 26.44
C VAL A 64 -0.21 9.74 26.66
N GLY A 65 0.20 10.70 25.84
CA GLY A 65 1.54 11.28 25.84
C GLY A 65 2.50 10.65 24.83
N GLN A 66 2.15 9.53 24.20
CA GLN A 66 2.91 9.01 23.06
C GLN A 66 2.92 10.01 21.92
N PHE A 67 4.06 10.13 21.24
CA PHE A 67 4.21 11.06 20.12
C PHE A 67 5.13 10.53 19.02
N ASN A 68 4.89 11.00 17.80
CA ASN A 68 5.74 10.79 16.63
C ASN A 68 6.06 12.15 16.02
N THR A 69 7.32 12.39 15.66
CA THR A 69 7.72 13.56 14.88
C THR A 69 8.02 13.13 13.45
N PHE A 70 7.57 13.91 12.49
CA PHE A 70 7.75 13.67 11.06
C PHE A 70 8.54 14.82 10.45
N ASP A 71 9.56 14.50 9.66
CA ASP A 71 10.19 15.45 8.75
C ASP A 71 9.23 15.76 7.62
N VAL A 72 9.14 17.04 7.24
CA VAL A 72 8.35 17.46 6.09
C VAL A 72 9.27 17.68 4.91
N LEU A 73 9.19 16.79 3.94
CA LEU A 73 9.95 16.88 2.68
C LEU A 73 9.01 17.36 1.57
N SER A 74 9.54 18.13 0.63
CA SER A 74 8.79 18.63 -0.53
C SER A 74 9.64 18.47 -1.78
N PHE A 75 9.02 18.01 -2.86
CA PHE A 75 9.67 17.77 -4.14
C PHE A 75 8.87 18.38 -5.28
N GLU A 76 9.55 18.98 -6.25
CA GLU A 76 9.02 19.40 -7.55
C GLU A 76 9.81 18.69 -8.65
N CYS A 77 9.14 17.88 -9.46
CA CYS A 77 9.78 17.09 -10.54
C CYS A 77 10.98 16.25 -10.05
N GLY A 78 10.84 15.65 -8.86
CA GLY A 78 11.89 14.83 -8.22
C GLY A 78 13.07 15.63 -7.64
N GLN A 79 13.03 16.96 -7.70
CA GLN A 79 14.00 17.83 -7.05
C GLN A 79 13.43 18.32 -5.72
N GLU A 80 14.21 18.21 -4.65
CA GLU A 80 13.80 18.74 -3.35
C GLU A 80 13.63 20.26 -3.41
N VAL A 81 12.55 20.76 -2.84
CA VAL A 81 12.22 22.18 -2.72
C VAL A 81 11.93 22.52 -1.26
N PRO A 82 12.08 23.79 -0.85
CA PRO A 82 11.79 24.18 0.53
C PRO A 82 10.36 23.81 0.95
N ALA A 83 10.23 23.04 2.01
CA ALA A 83 8.95 22.67 2.62
C ALA A 83 8.33 23.86 3.38
N PRO A 84 6.99 23.90 3.51
CA PRO A 84 6.29 24.99 4.21
C PRO A 84 6.50 24.96 5.74
N SER A 85 6.98 23.85 6.29
CA SER A 85 7.36 23.65 7.69
C SER A 85 8.52 22.66 7.76
N SER A 86 9.27 22.64 8.87
CA SER A 86 10.34 21.66 9.10
C SER A 86 9.80 20.30 9.57
N ASP A 87 8.77 20.34 10.42
CA ASP A 87 8.28 19.15 11.12
C ASP A 87 6.77 19.20 11.39
N LEU A 88 6.24 18.02 11.70
CA LEU A 88 4.90 17.78 12.20
C LEU A 88 4.96 16.77 13.35
N THR A 89 4.34 17.07 14.49
CA THR A 89 4.23 16.16 15.62
C THR A 89 2.81 15.63 15.74
N LEU A 90 2.63 14.32 15.83
CA LEU A 90 1.39 13.64 16.16
C LEU A 90 1.47 13.15 17.61
N THR A 91 0.54 13.56 18.47
CA THR A 91 0.49 13.16 19.89
C THR A 91 -0.84 12.49 20.21
N ILE A 92 -0.82 11.44 21.04
CA ILE A 92 -2.05 10.87 21.63
C ILE A 92 -2.41 11.68 22.88
N THR A 93 -3.55 12.36 22.87
CA THR A 93 -4.00 13.25 23.96
C THR A 93 -5.06 12.63 24.86
N ALA A 94 -5.85 11.69 24.33
CA ALA A 94 -6.80 10.89 25.10
C ALA A 94 -6.93 9.48 24.50
N VAL A 95 -7.27 8.51 25.36
CA VAL A 95 -7.51 7.11 24.95
C VAL A 95 -8.69 6.57 25.74
N THR A 96 -9.63 5.94 25.04
CA THR A 96 -10.70 5.12 25.63
C THR A 96 -10.67 3.71 25.02
N ASP A 97 -11.58 2.85 25.45
CA ASP A 97 -11.76 1.54 24.83
C ASP A 97 -12.24 1.64 23.36
N GLU A 98 -12.92 2.74 23.01
CA GLU A 98 -13.60 2.94 21.74
C GLU A 98 -12.89 3.95 20.83
N GLU A 99 -12.03 4.82 21.37
CA GLU A 99 -11.47 5.94 20.62
C GLU A 99 -10.02 6.26 21.02
N ILE A 100 -9.28 6.86 20.08
CA ILE A 100 -7.99 7.53 20.31
C ILE A 100 -8.15 8.98 19.88
N GLU A 101 -7.79 9.93 20.74
CA GLU A 101 -7.71 11.34 20.36
C GLU A 101 -6.26 11.68 19.97
N PHE A 102 -6.11 12.28 18.80
CA PHE A 102 -4.85 12.73 18.25
C PHE A 102 -4.78 14.26 18.22
N SER A 103 -3.57 14.78 18.38
CA SER A 103 -3.23 16.18 18.22
C SER A 103 -2.06 16.32 17.23
N GLU A 104 -2.29 17.05 16.14
CA GLU A 104 -1.31 17.38 15.13
C GLU A 104 -0.81 18.81 15.30
N GLN A 105 0.50 18.96 15.50
CA GLN A 105 1.15 20.24 15.68
C GLN A 105 2.28 20.40 14.66
N SER A 106 2.17 21.38 13.77
CA SER A 106 3.27 21.75 12.86
C SER A 106 4.09 22.90 13.45
N SER A 107 5.39 22.91 13.18
CA SER A 107 6.21 24.08 13.44
C SER A 107 5.64 25.33 12.76
N GLY A 108 5.44 26.39 13.53
CA GLY A 108 4.92 27.68 13.05
C GLY A 108 3.41 27.89 13.15
N LEU A 109 2.63 26.86 13.54
CA LEU A 109 1.22 27.02 13.89
C LEU A 109 1.05 27.17 15.41
N THR A 110 0.12 28.01 15.86
CA THR A 110 -0.13 28.24 17.30
C THR A 110 -1.09 27.24 17.91
N ASP A 111 -2.06 26.76 17.14
CA ASP A 111 -3.10 25.88 17.62
C ASP A 111 -2.97 24.50 16.95
N PRO A 112 -2.92 23.41 17.73
CA PRO A 112 -2.89 22.08 17.17
C PRO A 112 -4.24 21.71 16.57
N TYR A 113 -4.21 20.86 15.54
CA TYR A 113 -5.42 20.23 15.01
C TYR A 113 -5.72 18.96 15.79
N VAL A 114 -6.89 18.90 16.45
CA VAL A 114 -7.30 17.79 17.31
C VAL A 114 -8.47 17.06 16.69
N TYR A 115 -8.42 15.73 16.65
CA TYR A 115 -9.47 14.87 16.11
C TYR A 115 -9.44 13.50 16.78
N THR A 116 -10.52 12.74 16.66
CA THR A 116 -10.62 11.39 17.18
C THR A 116 -10.55 10.34 16.08
N ALA A 117 -10.22 9.13 16.49
CA ALA A 117 -10.26 7.96 15.65
C ALA A 117 -10.93 6.82 16.41
N GLU A 118 -11.98 6.24 15.81
CA GLU A 118 -12.73 5.13 16.38
C GLU A 118 -11.92 3.83 16.25
N ARG A 119 -11.82 3.11 17.36
CA ARG A 119 -11.16 1.82 17.48
C ARG A 119 -12.18 0.73 17.24
N VAL A 120 -12.06 0.09 16.08
CA VAL A 120 -12.82 -1.11 15.74
C VAL A 120 -11.83 -2.27 15.65
N PRO A 121 -12.18 -3.51 16.04
CA PRO A 121 -11.23 -4.63 15.92
C PRO A 121 -10.54 -4.69 14.55
N GLY A 122 -9.20 -4.61 14.57
CA GLY A 122 -8.33 -4.62 13.39
C GLY A 122 -8.34 -3.35 12.52
N ASN A 123 -9.02 -2.28 12.93
CA ASN A 123 -9.18 -1.05 12.17
C ASN A 123 -9.13 0.20 13.04
N LEU A 124 -8.63 1.30 12.47
CA LEU A 124 -8.75 2.62 13.05
C LEU A 124 -9.53 3.50 12.08
N LEU A 125 -10.72 3.95 12.46
CA LEU A 125 -11.60 4.76 11.61
C LEU A 125 -11.42 6.23 11.92
N ILE A 126 -11.21 7.05 10.88
CA ILE A 126 -11.15 8.51 11.03
C ILE A 126 -12.21 9.09 10.12
N SER A 127 -13.09 9.94 10.66
CA SER A 127 -14.20 10.48 9.90
C SER A 127 -13.70 11.30 8.70
N ALA A 128 -14.54 11.41 7.66
CA ALA A 128 -14.17 12.21 6.48
C ALA A 128 -13.93 13.69 6.82
N GLU A 129 -14.67 14.22 7.81
CA GLU A 129 -14.52 15.59 8.29
C GLU A 129 -13.15 15.80 8.97
N GLU A 130 -12.75 14.86 9.83
CA GLU A 130 -11.47 14.94 10.55
C GLU A 130 -10.27 14.75 9.62
N ARG A 131 -10.36 13.80 8.67
CA ARG A 131 -9.32 13.60 7.65
C ARG A 131 -9.10 14.83 6.80
N ALA A 132 -10.15 15.59 6.50
CA ALA A 132 -10.03 16.80 5.69
C ALA A 132 -9.22 17.90 6.37
N GLY A 133 -9.15 17.91 7.70
CA GLY A 133 -8.30 18.84 8.46
C GLY A 133 -6.91 18.29 8.82
N SER A 134 -6.74 16.97 8.81
CA SER A 134 -5.47 16.31 9.12
C SER A 134 -4.46 16.46 7.97
N ARG A 135 -3.19 16.67 8.35
CA ARG A 135 -2.04 16.66 7.43
C ARG A 135 -1.49 15.25 7.20
N LEU A 136 -1.62 14.36 8.19
CA LEU A 136 -1.11 12.99 8.09
C LEU A 136 -2.11 12.04 7.45
N PHE A 137 -3.38 12.15 7.80
CA PHE A 137 -4.40 11.17 7.43
C PHE A 137 -5.24 11.63 6.24
N TYR A 138 -4.55 12.14 5.22
CA TYR A 138 -5.17 12.55 3.97
C TYR A 138 -5.43 11.34 3.07
N PHE A 139 -6.45 10.55 3.42
CA PHE A 139 -6.92 9.45 2.58
C PHE A 139 -8.41 9.57 2.24
N TYR A 140 -8.84 9.01 1.10
CA TYR A 140 -10.21 8.94 0.56
C TYR A 140 -10.39 7.51 0.03
N GLY A 141 -11.50 6.84 0.39
CA GLY A 141 -11.87 5.54 -0.17
C GLY A 141 -11.80 4.36 0.80
N SER A 142 -10.88 4.37 1.76
CA SER A 142 -10.96 3.52 2.95
C SER A 142 -11.13 4.43 4.16
N ASP A 143 -12.31 4.51 4.76
CA ASP A 143 -12.53 5.30 6.00
C ASP A 143 -11.78 4.72 7.22
N SER A 144 -10.87 3.77 6.97
CA SER A 144 -10.22 2.89 7.94
C SER A 144 -8.75 2.69 7.59
N ILE A 145 -7.87 2.80 8.58
CA ILE A 145 -6.54 2.19 8.55
C ILE A 145 -6.70 0.74 8.98
N ARG A 146 -6.45 -0.22 8.08
CA ARG A 146 -6.72 -1.65 8.31
C ARG A 146 -5.48 -2.35 8.89
N LEU A 147 -5.34 -2.29 10.21
CA LEU A 147 -4.15 -2.74 10.94
C LEU A 147 -3.88 -4.24 10.79
N ASP A 148 -4.94 -5.07 10.74
CA ASP A 148 -4.81 -6.53 10.70
C ASP A 148 -4.97 -7.13 9.28
N ALA A 149 -5.36 -6.30 8.31
CA ALA A 149 -5.55 -6.76 6.94
C ALA A 149 -4.24 -7.26 6.32
N GLN A 150 -4.31 -8.41 5.65
CA GLN A 150 -3.19 -8.96 4.91
C GLN A 150 -3.02 -8.20 3.58
N PRO A 151 -1.80 -7.83 3.19
CA PRO A 151 -1.53 -7.27 1.88
C PRO A 151 -1.98 -8.22 0.76
N VAL A 152 -2.60 -7.68 -0.30
CA VAL A 152 -3.03 -8.45 -1.48
C VAL A 152 -2.25 -8.11 -2.74
N ALA A 153 -1.34 -7.14 -2.65
CA ALA A 153 -0.42 -6.76 -3.71
C ALA A 153 0.88 -6.25 -3.12
N GLU A 154 1.91 -6.20 -3.95
CA GLU A 154 3.20 -5.61 -3.64
C GLU A 154 3.41 -4.35 -4.48
N LEU A 155 3.88 -3.27 -3.85
CA LEU A 155 4.08 -1.99 -4.51
C LEU A 155 5.56 -1.71 -4.75
N ASN A 156 5.83 -1.06 -5.88
CA ASN A 156 7.10 -0.43 -6.18
C ASN A 156 6.93 1.08 -6.25
N TYR A 157 7.88 1.84 -5.73
CA TYR A 157 7.90 3.30 -5.81
C TYR A 157 8.71 3.74 -7.02
N GLN A 158 8.11 4.51 -7.92
CA GLN A 158 8.75 5.05 -9.11
C GLN A 158 8.14 6.41 -9.45
N ASP A 159 8.96 7.38 -9.83
CA ASP A 159 8.51 8.69 -10.32
C ASP A 159 7.49 9.36 -9.37
N CYS A 160 7.77 9.32 -8.06
CA CYS A 160 6.94 9.86 -6.98
C CYS A 160 5.58 9.17 -6.77
N VAL A 161 5.33 8.02 -7.41
CA VAL A 161 4.06 7.30 -7.39
C VAL A 161 4.29 5.83 -7.08
N PHE A 162 3.32 5.17 -6.45
CA PHE A 162 3.38 3.73 -6.21
C PHE A 162 2.68 2.95 -7.32
N PHE A 163 3.26 1.82 -7.71
CA PHE A 163 2.76 0.93 -8.76
C PHE A 163 2.60 -0.50 -8.27
N ASN A 164 1.50 -1.15 -8.64
CA ASN A 164 1.31 -2.59 -8.57
C ASN A 164 1.60 -3.19 -9.95
N GLY A 165 2.79 -3.75 -10.13
CA GLY A 165 3.29 -4.13 -11.46
C GLY A 165 3.45 -2.90 -12.36
N ASN A 166 2.63 -2.81 -13.40
CA ASN A 166 2.64 -1.68 -14.35
C ASN A 166 1.46 -0.70 -14.15
N GLU A 167 0.61 -0.95 -13.17
CA GLU A 167 -0.57 -0.13 -12.90
C GLU A 167 -0.31 0.78 -11.71
N LYS A 168 -0.60 2.08 -11.87
CA LYS A 168 -0.56 3.04 -10.77
C LYS A 168 -1.49 2.57 -9.66
N PHE A 169 -0.97 2.51 -8.44
CA PHE A 169 -1.73 2.10 -7.28
C PHE A 169 -2.67 3.24 -6.85
N THR A 170 -3.97 2.97 -6.95
CA THR A 170 -5.08 3.89 -6.60
C THR A 170 -6.18 3.16 -5.82
N GLY A 171 -5.81 2.08 -5.11
CA GLY A 171 -6.75 1.08 -4.60
C GLY A 171 -7.24 1.30 -3.17
N ASP A 172 -8.43 0.77 -2.90
CA ASP A 172 -9.11 0.66 -1.60
C ASP A 172 -8.68 -0.59 -0.80
N TYR A 173 -7.64 -1.26 -1.25
CA TYR A 173 -7.07 -2.46 -0.65
C TYR A 173 -5.72 -2.16 0.00
N VAL A 174 -5.28 -3.05 0.90
CA VAL A 174 -3.98 -2.97 1.54
C VAL A 174 -2.94 -3.66 0.65
N ALA A 175 -1.88 -2.94 0.35
CA ALA A 175 -0.71 -3.48 -0.35
C ALA A 175 0.52 -3.47 0.56
N SER A 176 1.54 -4.24 0.23
CA SER A 176 2.82 -4.27 0.94
C SER A 176 3.86 -3.47 0.20
N ILE A 177 4.72 -2.79 0.96
CA ILE A 177 5.94 -2.18 0.48
C ILE A 177 7.11 -2.88 1.19
N PRO A 178 7.79 -3.83 0.52
CA PRO A 178 8.88 -4.59 1.13
C PRO A 178 10.04 -3.69 1.57
N SER A 179 10.35 -2.68 0.75
CA SER A 179 11.40 -1.70 0.99
C SER A 179 11.01 -0.36 0.36
N PHE A 180 11.23 0.71 1.09
CA PHE A 180 11.05 2.09 0.64
C PHE A 180 12.26 2.91 1.08
N GLU A 181 12.98 3.47 0.12
CA GLU A 181 14.15 4.30 0.39
C GLU A 181 13.84 5.76 0.08
N LEU A 182 14.04 6.64 1.06
CA LEU A 182 13.84 8.07 0.92
C LEU A 182 14.73 8.81 1.92
N ASP A 183 15.39 9.88 1.46
CA ASP A 183 16.28 10.70 2.31
C ASP A 183 17.34 9.87 3.07
N GLY A 184 17.92 8.87 2.40
CA GLY A 184 18.91 7.97 2.99
C GLY A 184 18.37 7.01 4.06
N ARG A 185 17.05 6.98 4.30
CA ARG A 185 16.37 6.05 5.22
C ARG A 185 15.76 4.91 4.43
N THR A 186 15.86 3.70 4.96
CA THR A 186 15.19 2.52 4.41
C THR A 186 14.11 2.06 5.37
N LEU A 187 12.85 2.20 4.97
CA LEU A 187 11.71 1.62 5.65
C LEU A 187 11.38 0.27 5.02
N SER A 188 11.01 -0.73 5.81
CA SER A 188 10.76 -2.08 5.30
C SER A 188 9.52 -2.70 5.90
N ASN A 189 8.93 -3.67 5.18
CA ASN A 189 7.76 -4.43 5.61
C ASN A 189 6.55 -3.54 5.96
N LEU A 190 6.35 -2.47 5.18
CA LEU A 190 5.24 -1.55 5.39
C LEU A 190 3.98 -2.04 4.68
N LYS A 191 2.84 -1.60 5.19
CA LYS A 191 1.56 -1.62 4.50
C LYS A 191 1.33 -0.27 3.86
N SER A 192 0.58 -0.27 2.76
CA SER A 192 0.11 0.94 2.13
C SER A 192 -1.35 0.87 1.74
N VAL A 193 -2.01 2.02 1.87
CA VAL A 193 -3.31 2.30 1.25
C VAL A 193 -3.17 3.56 0.43
N SER A 194 -3.84 3.59 -0.72
CA SER A 194 -3.90 4.77 -1.57
C SER A 194 -5.23 5.48 -1.42
N CYS A 195 -5.18 6.76 -1.70
CA CYS A 195 -6.28 7.68 -1.77
C CYS A 195 -6.18 8.42 -3.09
N VAL A 196 -7.27 8.43 -3.85
CA VAL A 196 -7.39 9.35 -4.99
C VAL A 196 -8.75 10.03 -4.88
N PRO A 197 -8.83 11.30 -4.44
CA PRO A 197 -9.98 12.11 -4.73
C PRO A 197 -9.97 12.31 -6.25
N VAL A 198 -10.82 11.56 -6.97
CA VAL A 198 -10.93 11.56 -8.44
C VAL A 198 -11.10 12.98 -9.04
N ILE A 199 -11.45 13.97 -8.21
CA ILE A 199 -11.77 15.34 -8.62
C ILE A 199 -10.53 16.26 -8.60
N LEU A 200 -9.42 15.89 -7.96
CA LEU A 200 -8.32 16.82 -7.65
C LEU A 200 -6.92 16.46 -8.20
N ASP A 201 -6.80 15.42 -9.05
CA ASP A 201 -5.49 14.95 -9.57
C ASP A 201 -4.41 14.84 -8.47
N LEU A 202 -4.86 14.37 -7.30
CA LEU A 202 -4.08 14.24 -6.09
C LEU A 202 -4.02 12.77 -5.71
N ASP A 203 -2.81 12.23 -5.66
CA ASP A 203 -2.55 10.90 -5.11
C ASP A 203 -2.12 11.05 -3.65
N GLY A 204 -2.76 10.28 -2.77
CA GLY A 204 -2.38 10.14 -1.37
C GLY A 204 -1.94 8.71 -1.08
N TYR A 205 -0.91 8.54 -0.27
CA TYR A 205 -0.44 7.25 0.20
C TYR A 205 -0.14 7.32 1.69
N LEU A 206 -0.71 6.39 2.46
CA LEU A 206 -0.26 6.13 3.82
C LEU A 206 0.64 4.92 3.83
N LEU A 207 1.76 5.04 4.54
CA LEU A 207 2.72 3.98 4.79
C LEU A 207 2.72 3.71 6.29
N TYR A 208 2.30 2.52 6.70
CA TYR A 208 2.10 2.17 8.11
C TYR A 208 2.42 0.71 8.37
N ASP A 209 2.62 0.33 9.63
CA ASP A 209 2.64 -1.06 10.05
C ASP A 209 1.47 -1.35 11.00
N SER A 210 1.48 -2.48 11.69
CA SER A 210 0.40 -2.81 12.64
C SER A 210 0.31 -1.83 13.81
N ASN A 211 1.38 -1.10 14.13
CA ASN A 211 1.53 -0.26 15.31
C ASN A 211 1.55 1.23 15.01
N SER A 212 2.14 1.71 13.91
CA SER A 212 2.33 3.15 13.72
C SER A 212 2.31 3.59 12.25
N LEU A 213 2.11 4.89 12.05
CA LEU A 213 2.29 5.56 10.76
C LEU A 213 3.77 5.89 10.57
N HIS A 214 4.32 5.50 9.42
CA HIS A 214 5.71 5.72 9.04
C HIS A 214 5.87 6.83 8.00
N ALA A 215 4.94 6.95 7.06
CA ALA A 215 4.89 8.11 6.19
C ALA A 215 3.48 8.44 5.71
N SER A 216 3.25 9.71 5.41
CA SER A 216 2.10 10.19 4.65
C SER A 216 2.60 10.99 3.46
N ILE A 217 2.20 10.57 2.26
CA ILE A 217 2.70 11.09 0.99
C ILE A 217 1.51 11.63 0.21
N THR A 218 1.67 12.83 -0.33
CA THR A 218 0.71 13.41 -1.26
C THR A 218 1.45 13.87 -2.51
N THR A 219 0.90 13.58 -3.68
CA THR A 219 1.47 13.94 -4.97
C THR A 219 0.38 14.56 -5.83
N SER A 220 0.60 15.77 -6.35
CA SER A 220 -0.32 16.43 -7.27
C SER A 220 0.36 16.78 -8.58
N GLY A 221 -0.38 16.62 -9.68
CA GLY A 221 0.03 17.11 -11.00
C GLY A 221 -0.45 18.54 -11.23
N SER A 222 0.32 19.32 -11.98
CA SER A 222 -0.08 20.60 -12.53
C SER A 222 0.37 20.67 -13.98
N GLU A 223 -0.54 21.00 -14.89
CA GLU A 223 -0.20 21.29 -16.27
C GLU A 223 -0.31 22.80 -16.52
N PHE A 224 0.83 23.47 -16.67
CA PHE A 224 0.85 24.89 -17.05
C PHE A 224 1.67 25.09 -18.32
N GLY A 225 1.01 25.56 -19.38
CA GLY A 225 1.67 25.81 -20.67
C GLY A 225 2.14 24.54 -21.39
N GLY A 226 1.54 23.38 -21.12
CA GLY A 226 1.89 22.09 -21.73
C GLY A 226 3.12 21.41 -21.12
N VAL A 227 3.57 21.88 -19.95
CA VAL A 227 4.58 21.21 -19.12
C VAL A 227 3.86 20.63 -17.91
N GLU A 228 3.96 19.32 -17.74
CA GLU A 228 3.51 18.63 -16.52
C GLU A 228 4.57 18.78 -15.44
N SER A 229 4.18 19.36 -14.31
CA SER A 229 4.96 19.41 -13.08
C SER A 229 4.26 18.57 -12.02
N TRP A 230 5.05 17.81 -11.25
CA TRP A 230 4.57 17.02 -10.12
C TRP A 230 5.10 17.60 -8.82
N PHE A 231 4.20 17.83 -7.88
CA PHE A 231 4.51 18.32 -6.54
C PHE A 231 4.25 17.21 -5.54
N THR A 232 5.25 16.82 -4.76
CA THR A 232 5.11 15.78 -3.74
C THR A 232 5.43 16.35 -2.36
N THR A 233 4.53 16.19 -1.41
CA THR A 233 4.77 16.47 0.01
C THR A 233 4.79 15.15 0.78
N ILE A 234 5.81 14.96 1.61
CA ILE A 234 6.03 13.74 2.38
C ILE A 234 6.21 14.12 3.84
N TYR A 235 5.40 13.53 4.71
CA TYR A 235 5.62 13.49 6.15
C TYR A 235 6.31 12.17 6.47
N LEU A 236 7.62 12.19 6.71
CA LEU A 236 8.44 10.99 6.95
C LEU A 236 8.77 10.87 8.44
N LEU A 237 8.43 9.75 9.08
CA LEU A 237 8.69 9.53 10.49
C LEU A 237 10.20 9.67 10.80
N GLN A 238 10.53 10.50 11.79
CA GLN A 238 11.89 10.62 12.30
C GLN A 238 12.31 9.31 12.97
N GLU A 239 13.56 8.90 12.78
CA GLU A 239 14.13 7.81 13.58
C GLU A 239 14.25 8.24 15.04
N SER A 240 14.05 7.32 15.99
CA SER A 240 14.23 7.66 17.40
C SER A 240 15.71 7.95 17.54
N GLY A 241 16.06 9.21 17.82
CA GLY A 241 17.45 9.57 18.04
C GLY A 241 18.03 8.64 19.08
N GLY A 242 18.92 7.73 18.66
CA GLY A 242 19.81 7.03 19.57
C GLY A 242 20.83 8.05 20.06
N GLU A 243 20.43 8.93 20.97
CA GLU A 243 21.37 9.68 21.81
C GLU A 243 22.02 8.75 22.85
#